data_AF-D8QA74-F1
#
_entry.id   AF-D8QA74-F1
#
_cell.length_a   1.000
_cell.length_b   1.000
_cell.length_c   1.000
_cell.angle_alpha   90.00
_cell.angle_beta   90.00
_cell.angle_gamma   90.00
#
_symmetry.space_group_name_H-M   'P 1'
#
loop_
_entity.id
_entity.type
_entity.pdbx_description
1 polymer ?
#
loop_
_entity_poly.entity_id
_entity_poly.type
_entity_poly.pdbx_seq_one_letter_code
_entity_poly.pdbx_strand_id
1 'polypeptide(L)'
;EHIRKENLDLYNRLHSIDHDARFVDEVHKHLPSLPLIPNLRCGAWYTSPSIAMDTPAYFKSTDGHTNNWSFNLRRANLHLLPLIVEKGGLVLVDSTRAGKRMPDALSKTVPIWCSVINRAVLKRSPGVYERRDSWDTALYTPLLVVSRQEHAQIEEKLDRWAIDLAQSSFSLPDLPLPLRPVWITPASSTFPSLNALQVDALPIICVSASRQVENGVERRGDGFAYVQGSGDDHELWGKGLTPAIFWKHHREIVAATRDELAPLVDRLCA
;
A
#
# COMPACT_ATOMS: atom_id res chain seq x y z
N GLU A 1 -19.28 17.98 -17.68
CA GLU A 1 -18.95 16.88 -18.62
C GLU A 1 -17.46 16.75 -18.96
N HIS A 2 -16.72 17.82 -19.24
CA HIS A 2 -15.29 17.75 -19.59
C HIS A 2 -14.40 17.06 -18.54
N ILE A 3 -14.57 17.36 -17.25
CA ILE A 3 -13.79 16.75 -16.16
C ILE A 3 -13.99 15.22 -16.08
N ARG A 4 -15.19 14.70 -16.39
CA ARG A 4 -15.45 13.26 -16.43
C ARG A 4 -14.76 12.56 -17.60
N LYS A 5 -14.63 13.24 -18.76
CA LYS A 5 -13.89 12.72 -19.91
C LYS A 5 -12.38 12.72 -19.66
N GLU A 6 -11.83 13.79 -19.08
CA GLU A 6 -10.40 13.88 -18.76
C GLU A 6 -9.96 12.84 -17.70
N ASN A 7 -10.83 12.50 -16.76
CA ASN A 7 -10.56 11.49 -15.73
C ASN A 7 -10.58 10.04 -16.26
N LEU A 8 -11.15 9.77 -17.43
CA LEU A 8 -11.14 8.43 -18.06
C LEU A 8 -10.19 8.36 -19.26
N ASP A 9 -9.52 9.47 -19.55
CA ASP A 9 -8.59 9.56 -20.66
C ASP A 9 -7.35 8.69 -20.39
N LEU A 10 -7.09 7.79 -21.34
CA LEU A 10 -6.03 6.79 -21.26
C LEU A 10 -4.64 7.43 -21.15
N TYR A 11 -4.40 8.50 -21.91
CA TYR A 11 -3.13 9.24 -21.90
C TYR A 11 -2.88 9.86 -20.53
N ASN A 12 -3.85 10.62 -20.01
CA ASN A 12 -3.75 11.22 -18.68
C ASN A 12 -3.47 10.19 -17.59
N ARG A 13 -4.15 9.04 -17.64
CA ARG A 13 -3.98 7.98 -16.63
C ARG A 13 -2.63 7.30 -16.68
N LEU A 14 -2.16 6.92 -17.86
CA LEU A 14 -0.87 6.24 -18.01
C LEU A 14 0.30 7.17 -17.67
N HIS A 15 0.23 8.44 -18.05
CA HIS A 15 1.22 9.43 -17.63
C HIS A 15 1.14 9.75 -16.14
N SER A 16 -0.05 9.71 -15.52
CA SER A 16 -0.18 9.86 -14.06
C SER A 16 0.41 8.66 -13.31
N ILE A 17 0.22 7.44 -13.83
CA ILE A 17 0.84 6.23 -13.29
C ILE A 17 2.37 6.33 -13.38
N ASP A 18 2.92 6.69 -14.53
CA ASP A 18 4.36 6.88 -14.72
C ASP A 18 4.93 7.94 -13.76
N HIS A 19 4.24 9.08 -13.64
CA HIS A 19 4.62 10.14 -12.72
C HIS A 19 4.67 9.65 -11.27
N ASP A 20 3.63 8.96 -10.80
CA ASP A 20 3.56 8.45 -9.43
C ASP A 20 4.53 7.30 -9.17
N ALA A 21 4.86 6.49 -10.19
CA ALA A 21 5.85 5.44 -10.06
C ALA A 21 7.27 5.98 -9.80
N ARG A 22 7.61 7.17 -10.33
CA ARG A 22 8.90 7.83 -10.03
C ARG A 22 9.03 8.16 -8.54
N PHE A 23 7.93 8.54 -7.89
CA PHE A 23 7.93 8.75 -6.44
C PHE A 23 8.17 7.44 -5.68
N VAL A 24 7.59 6.33 -6.14
CA VAL A 24 7.87 5.00 -5.56
C VAL A 24 9.34 4.63 -5.71
N ASP A 25 9.95 4.92 -6.86
CA ASP A 25 11.39 4.71 -7.08
C ASP A 25 12.26 5.55 -6.13
N GLU A 26 11.85 6.79 -5.82
CA GLU A 26 12.54 7.63 -4.83
C GLU A 26 12.49 7.03 -3.41
N VAL A 27 11.32 6.51 -3.01
CA VAL A 27 11.19 5.81 -1.72
C VAL A 27 12.06 4.55 -1.69
N HIS A 28 12.10 3.78 -2.78
CA HIS A 28 12.95 2.59 -2.87
C HIS A 28 14.44 2.95 -2.75
N LYS A 29 14.89 4.01 -3.43
CA LYS A 29 16.28 4.50 -3.33
C LYS A 29 16.64 4.95 -1.92
N HIS A 30 15.69 5.48 -1.15
CA HIS A 30 15.90 5.88 0.24
C HIS A 30 15.88 4.69 1.22
N LEU A 31 15.14 3.63 0.90
CA LEU A 31 14.99 2.42 1.72
C LEU A 31 15.46 1.16 0.97
N PRO A 32 16.71 1.11 0.45
CA PRO A 32 17.14 0.09 -0.50
C PRO A 32 17.25 -1.32 0.11
N SER A 33 17.37 -1.42 1.44
CA SER A 33 17.48 -2.70 2.14
C SER A 33 16.12 -3.36 2.43
N LEU A 34 15.01 -2.61 2.31
CA LEU A 34 13.69 -3.17 2.56
C LEU A 34 13.09 -3.76 1.26
N PRO A 35 12.45 -4.93 1.34
CA PRO A 35 11.70 -5.47 0.22
C PRO A 35 10.54 -4.53 -0.10
N LEU A 36 10.32 -4.27 -1.40
CA LEU A 36 9.20 -3.48 -1.87
C LEU A 36 8.17 -4.39 -2.53
N ILE A 37 6.96 -4.39 -1.97
CA ILE A 37 5.86 -5.23 -2.44
C ILE A 37 4.69 -4.33 -2.87
N PRO A 38 4.15 -4.51 -4.09
CA PRO A 38 2.90 -3.88 -4.45
C PRO A 38 1.73 -4.57 -3.72
N ASN A 39 0.85 -3.78 -3.12
CA ASN A 39 -0.49 -4.28 -2.79
C ASN A 39 -1.21 -4.55 -4.11
N LEU A 40 -1.50 -5.82 -4.39
CA LEU A 40 -1.94 -6.25 -5.71
C LEU A 40 -3.23 -5.56 -6.15
N ARG A 41 -3.41 -5.47 -7.48
CA ARG A 41 -4.32 -4.57 -8.21
C ARG A 41 -3.73 -3.17 -8.36
N CYS A 42 -3.99 -2.27 -7.44
CA CYS A 42 -3.67 -0.85 -7.60
C CYS A 42 -2.16 -0.59 -7.47
N GLY A 43 -1.51 -1.10 -6.42
CA GLY A 43 -0.07 -0.91 -6.17
C GLY A 43 0.85 -1.42 -7.28
N ALA A 44 0.42 -2.45 -8.01
CA ALA A 44 1.18 -3.03 -9.11
C ALA A 44 1.39 -2.07 -10.29
N TRP A 45 0.49 -1.11 -10.50
CA TRP A 45 0.65 -0.09 -11.55
C TRP A 45 1.82 0.87 -11.26
N TYR A 46 2.15 1.08 -9.98
CA TYR A 46 3.14 2.06 -9.55
C TYR A 46 4.49 1.45 -9.22
N THR A 47 4.62 0.13 -9.30
CA THR A 47 5.82 -0.58 -8.88
C THR A 47 6.47 -1.29 -10.05
N SER A 48 7.67 -0.85 -10.43
CA SER A 48 8.44 -1.50 -11.49
C SER A 48 8.84 -2.93 -11.10
N PRO A 49 8.67 -3.95 -11.98
CA PRO A 49 9.12 -5.31 -11.73
C PRO A 49 10.62 -5.45 -11.45
N SER A 50 11.43 -4.44 -11.82
CA SER A 50 12.87 -4.43 -11.55
C SER A 50 13.23 -4.17 -10.09
N ILE A 51 12.32 -3.59 -9.31
CA ILE A 51 12.52 -3.28 -7.88
C ILE A 51 11.54 -4.04 -6.97
N ALA A 52 10.46 -4.59 -7.54
CA ALA A 52 9.45 -5.33 -6.81
C ALA A 52 9.97 -6.71 -6.38
N MET A 53 9.56 -7.15 -5.20
CA MET A 53 9.66 -8.56 -4.84
C MET A 53 8.56 -9.37 -5.52
N ASP A 54 8.88 -10.58 -5.95
CA ASP A 54 7.92 -11.59 -6.43
C ASP A 54 7.23 -12.28 -5.24
N THR A 55 6.61 -11.48 -4.38
CA THR A 55 5.82 -11.95 -3.23
C THR A 55 4.50 -11.19 -3.22
N PRO A 56 3.36 -11.86 -3.36
CA PRO A 56 2.09 -11.17 -3.47
C PRO A 56 1.67 -10.59 -2.11
N ALA A 57 1.18 -9.35 -2.08
CA ALA A 57 0.43 -8.82 -0.94
C ALA A 57 -1.00 -8.47 -1.38
N TYR A 58 -1.98 -8.76 -0.53
CA TYR A 58 -3.38 -8.45 -0.80
C TYR A 58 -4.08 -7.95 0.46
N PHE A 59 -3.89 -6.68 0.78
CA PHE A 59 -4.63 -5.96 1.82
C PHE A 59 -5.86 -5.32 1.20
N LYS A 60 -7.04 -5.86 1.50
CA LYS A 60 -8.29 -5.39 0.91
C LYS A 60 -8.81 -4.16 1.67
N SER A 61 -9.00 -3.05 0.97
CA SER A 61 -9.56 -1.81 1.53
C SER A 61 -10.90 -2.00 2.25
N THR A 62 -11.75 -2.93 1.78
CA THR A 62 -13.06 -3.21 2.39
C THR A 62 -12.95 -3.70 3.83
N ASP A 63 -11.82 -4.29 4.21
CA ASP A 63 -11.59 -4.83 5.55
C ASP A 63 -11.17 -3.69 6.52
N GLY A 64 -10.95 -2.47 6.00
CA GLY A 64 -10.69 -1.24 6.74
C GLY A 64 -11.72 -0.13 6.47
N HIS A 65 -12.86 -0.43 5.83
CA HIS A 65 -13.89 0.57 5.57
C HIS A 65 -14.53 1.05 6.87
N THR A 66 -14.92 2.33 6.92
CA THR A 66 -15.58 2.90 8.10
C THR A 66 -16.85 2.11 8.43
N ASN A 67 -17.02 1.77 9.71
CA ASN A 67 -18.06 0.88 10.25
C ASN A 67 -18.00 -0.57 9.76
N ASN A 68 -16.97 -0.96 9.01
CA ASN A 68 -16.75 -2.32 8.54
C ASN A 68 -15.25 -2.66 8.58
N TRP A 69 -14.75 -2.90 9.80
CA TRP A 69 -13.38 -3.34 10.05
C TRP A 69 -13.35 -4.84 10.33
N SER A 70 -12.39 -5.55 9.73
CA SER A 70 -12.26 -6.98 9.93
C SER A 70 -10.81 -7.46 9.79
N PHE A 71 -10.48 -8.53 10.48
CA PHE A 71 -9.26 -9.30 10.25
C PHE A 71 -9.65 -10.67 9.67
N ASN A 72 -9.49 -10.85 8.36
CA ASN A 72 -9.89 -12.09 7.69
C ASN A 72 -8.78 -13.13 7.72
N LEU A 73 -8.96 -14.17 8.54
CA LEU A 73 -8.00 -15.28 8.68
C LEU A 73 -7.64 -15.98 7.38
N ARG A 74 -8.54 -16.04 6.38
CA ARG A 74 -8.25 -16.68 5.08
C ARG A 74 -7.35 -15.85 4.17
N ARG A 75 -7.24 -14.55 4.44
CA ARG A 75 -6.44 -13.59 3.65
C ARG A 75 -5.56 -12.76 4.57
N ALA A 76 -5.04 -13.39 5.63
CA ALA A 76 -4.33 -12.70 6.69
C ALA A 76 -2.90 -12.29 6.31
N ASN A 77 -2.45 -12.46 5.06
CA ASN A 77 -1.11 -12.09 4.60
C ASN A 77 0.06 -12.57 5.50
N LEU A 78 -0.12 -13.67 6.25
CA LEU A 78 0.88 -14.16 7.21
C LEU A 78 2.16 -14.67 6.54
N HIS A 79 2.07 -15.02 5.25
CA HIS A 79 3.22 -15.42 4.44
C HIS A 79 4.25 -14.30 4.25
N LEU A 80 3.90 -13.04 4.55
CA LEU A 80 4.84 -11.92 4.54
C LEU A 80 5.76 -11.90 5.77
N LEU A 81 5.36 -12.55 6.88
CA LEU A 81 6.07 -12.46 8.16
C LEU A 81 7.52 -12.99 8.09
N PRO A 82 7.81 -14.15 7.47
CA PRO A 82 9.19 -14.62 7.34
C PRO A 82 10.08 -13.61 6.61
N LEU A 83 9.59 -13.01 5.52
CA LEU A 83 10.32 -12.00 4.76
C LEU A 83 10.55 -10.72 5.59
N ILE A 84 9.54 -10.27 6.35
CA ILE A 84 9.66 -9.09 7.23
C ILE A 84 10.71 -9.34 8.32
N VAL A 85 10.72 -10.53 8.92
CA VAL A 85 11.71 -10.89 9.93
C VAL A 85 13.11 -10.93 9.32
N GLU A 86 13.27 -11.54 8.14
CA GLU A 86 14.56 -11.65 7.45
C GLU A 86 15.14 -10.28 7.07
N LYS A 87 14.30 -9.38 6.55
CA LYS A 87 14.74 -8.08 6.01
C LYS A 87 14.61 -6.93 7.02
N GLY A 88 14.06 -7.20 8.21
CA GLY A 88 13.84 -6.20 9.24
C GLY A 88 12.74 -5.20 8.93
N GLY A 89 11.79 -5.51 8.04
CA GLY A 89 10.73 -4.60 7.63
C GLY A 89 10.19 -4.88 6.21
N LEU A 90 9.29 -4.01 5.74
CA LEU A 90 8.66 -4.11 4.43
C LEU A 90 8.21 -2.74 3.92
N VAL A 91 8.33 -2.49 2.61
CA VAL A 91 7.64 -1.40 1.91
C VAL A 91 6.43 -1.96 1.17
N LEU A 92 5.24 -1.42 1.43
CA LEU A 92 3.99 -1.79 0.80
C LEU A 92 3.44 -0.60 0.02
N VAL A 93 3.28 -0.76 -1.29
CA VAL A 93 2.81 0.31 -2.19
C VAL A 93 1.35 0.11 -2.53
N ASP A 94 0.54 1.16 -2.38
CA ASP A 94 -0.84 1.20 -2.84
C ASP A 94 -1.21 2.63 -3.24
N SER A 95 -2.39 2.83 -3.82
CA SER A 95 -2.91 4.15 -4.11
C SER A 95 -4.44 4.20 -3.98
N THR A 96 -4.99 5.40 -4.01
CA THR A 96 -6.43 5.63 -3.93
C THR A 96 -6.87 6.73 -4.87
N ARG A 97 -8.12 6.63 -5.33
CA ARG A 97 -8.80 7.62 -6.16
C ARG A 97 -8.91 9.00 -5.53
N ALA A 98 -9.24 9.96 -6.40
CA ALA A 98 -9.53 11.34 -6.04
C ALA A 98 -10.46 11.47 -4.82
N GLY A 99 -10.10 12.40 -3.92
CA GLY A 99 -10.86 12.74 -2.71
C GLY A 99 -10.38 12.05 -1.44
N LYS A 100 -9.68 10.91 -1.53
CA LYS A 100 -9.04 10.27 -0.38
C LYS A 100 -7.56 10.65 -0.29
N ARG A 101 -7.07 10.89 0.93
CA ARG A 101 -5.63 11.11 1.21
C ARG A 101 -4.81 9.82 1.06
N MET A 102 -5.42 8.68 1.37
CA MET A 102 -4.76 7.39 1.47
C MET A 102 -5.79 6.27 1.37
N PRO A 103 -5.46 5.11 0.76
CA PRO A 103 -6.36 3.97 0.73
C PRO A 103 -6.62 3.41 2.14
N ASP A 104 -7.85 2.92 2.37
CA ASP A 104 -8.23 2.28 3.65
C ASP A 104 -7.37 1.05 3.96
N ALA A 105 -6.83 0.39 2.92
CA ALA A 105 -5.86 -0.70 3.08
C ALA A 105 -4.62 -0.27 3.88
N LEU A 106 -4.04 0.88 3.54
CA LEU A 106 -2.84 1.41 4.20
C LEU A 106 -3.16 2.16 5.49
N SER A 107 -4.30 2.85 5.57
CA SER A 107 -4.63 3.68 6.74
C SER A 107 -5.28 2.91 7.89
N LYS A 108 -5.89 1.75 7.62
CA LYS A 108 -6.63 0.94 8.62
C LYS A 108 -6.34 -0.56 8.53
N THR A 109 -6.43 -1.19 7.35
CA THR A 109 -6.27 -2.66 7.25
C THR A 109 -4.87 -3.12 7.68
N VAL A 110 -3.81 -2.47 7.20
CA VAL A 110 -2.41 -2.78 7.59
C VAL A 110 -2.15 -2.46 9.07
N PRO A 111 -2.60 -1.32 9.62
CA PRO A 111 -2.57 -1.07 11.06
C PRO A 111 -3.25 -2.13 11.93
N ILE A 112 -4.47 -2.52 11.56
CA ILE A 112 -5.19 -3.62 12.22
C ILE A 112 -4.34 -4.89 12.15
N TRP A 113 -3.79 -5.19 10.98
CA TRP A 113 -2.96 -6.37 10.77
C TRP A 113 -1.72 -6.41 11.66
N CYS A 114 -0.97 -5.32 11.75
CA CYS A 114 0.21 -5.22 12.61
C CYS A 114 -0.16 -5.45 14.09
N SER A 115 -1.18 -4.74 14.58
CA SER A 115 -1.60 -4.81 15.98
C SER A 115 -2.16 -6.19 16.36
N VAL A 116 -2.98 -6.80 15.48
CA VAL A 116 -3.53 -8.15 15.70
C VAL A 116 -2.40 -9.18 15.79
N ILE A 117 -1.39 -9.11 14.93
CA ILE A 117 -0.26 -10.05 14.95
C ILE A 117 0.58 -9.86 16.21
N ASN A 118 0.93 -8.61 16.57
CA ASN A 118 1.69 -8.31 17.78
C ASN A 118 0.99 -8.85 19.03
N ARG A 119 -0.34 -8.71 19.11
CA ARG A 119 -1.17 -9.26 20.20
C ARG A 119 -1.25 -10.79 20.14
N ALA A 120 -1.37 -11.38 18.95
CA ALA A 120 -1.53 -12.82 18.79
C ALA A 120 -0.27 -13.60 19.18
N VAL A 121 0.93 -13.12 18.79
CA VAL A 121 2.20 -13.78 19.18
C VAL A 121 2.44 -13.72 20.68
N LEU A 122 2.07 -12.60 21.33
CA LEU A 122 2.12 -12.46 22.79
C LEU A 122 1.18 -13.47 23.46
N LYS A 123 -0.04 -13.65 22.96
CA LYS A 123 -1.01 -14.62 23.51
C LYS A 123 -0.57 -16.08 23.33
N ARG A 124 0.15 -16.41 22.25
CA ARG A 124 0.66 -17.77 22.00
C ARG A 124 1.86 -18.12 22.86
N SER A 125 2.75 -17.17 23.07
CA SER A 125 4.03 -17.39 23.74
C SER A 125 4.30 -16.31 24.80
N PRO A 126 3.45 -16.18 25.83
CA PRO A 126 3.55 -15.11 26.83
C PRO A 126 4.94 -15.06 27.46
N GLY A 127 5.51 -16.20 27.86
CA GLY A 127 6.86 -16.25 28.44
C GLY A 127 8.01 -15.79 27.52
N VAL A 128 7.83 -15.69 26.19
CA VAL A 128 8.88 -15.16 25.28
C VAL A 128 8.79 -13.64 25.19
N TYR A 129 7.57 -13.11 25.10
CA TYR A 129 7.34 -11.70 24.81
C TYR A 129 7.05 -10.84 26.05
N GLU A 130 6.47 -11.38 27.13
CA GLU A 130 6.28 -10.67 28.41
C GLU A 130 7.60 -10.33 29.09
N ARG A 131 8.66 -11.11 28.83
CA ARG A 131 10.03 -10.79 29.27
C ARG A 131 10.65 -9.63 28.48
N ARG A 132 10.00 -9.15 27.42
CA ARG A 132 10.40 -7.96 26.68
C ARG A 132 9.55 -6.82 27.22
N ASP A 133 10.13 -6.04 28.13
CA ASP A 133 9.47 -4.90 28.82
C ASP A 133 8.86 -3.84 27.87
N SER A 134 9.09 -3.96 26.56
CA SER A 134 8.72 -3.01 25.52
C SER A 134 7.90 -3.60 24.35
N TRP A 135 7.25 -4.76 24.50
CA TRP A 135 6.47 -5.35 23.39
C TRP A 135 5.21 -4.54 23.08
N ASP A 136 5.25 -3.83 21.94
CA ASP A 136 4.20 -2.89 21.54
C ASP A 136 3.01 -3.58 20.84
N THR A 137 1.83 -3.45 21.44
CA THR A 137 0.56 -3.99 20.94
C THR A 137 -0.44 -2.90 20.54
N ALA A 138 -0.03 -1.64 20.51
CA ALA A 138 -0.91 -0.52 20.23
C ALA A 138 -1.41 -0.53 18.77
N LEU A 139 -2.54 0.12 18.53
CA LEU A 139 -2.99 0.45 17.19
C LEU A 139 -2.32 1.75 16.75
N TYR A 140 -1.85 1.81 15.49
CA TYR A 140 -1.27 3.01 14.91
C TYR A 140 -2.01 3.37 13.63
N THR A 141 -2.72 4.50 13.61
CA THR A 141 -3.42 5.00 12.40
C THR A 141 -3.00 6.42 12.07
N PRO A 142 -3.02 6.84 10.79
CA PRO A 142 -2.62 8.19 10.41
C PRO A 142 -3.67 9.22 10.85
N LEU A 143 -3.27 10.14 11.74
CA LEU A 143 -4.17 11.10 12.42
C LEU A 143 -4.95 12.04 11.48
N LEU A 144 -4.41 12.32 10.29
CA LEU A 144 -5.06 13.18 9.29
C LEU A 144 -6.06 12.43 8.40
N VAL A 145 -6.16 11.10 8.55
CA VAL A 145 -7.00 10.23 7.71
C VAL A 145 -8.02 9.48 8.55
N VAL A 146 -7.64 9.03 9.75
CA VAL A 146 -8.49 8.26 10.65
C VAL A 146 -8.79 9.10 11.89
N SER A 147 -10.08 9.34 12.14
CA SER A 147 -10.51 10.09 13.32
C SER A 147 -10.20 9.35 14.61
N ARG A 148 -10.05 10.08 15.73
CA ARG A 148 -9.84 9.45 17.06
C ARG A 148 -10.98 8.51 17.45
N GLN A 149 -12.21 8.84 17.06
CA GLN A 149 -13.38 7.99 17.32
C GLN A 149 -13.29 6.68 16.53
N GLU A 150 -13.00 6.75 15.23
CA GLU A 150 -12.82 5.56 14.39
C GLU A 150 -11.65 4.70 14.90
N HIS A 151 -10.54 5.32 15.29
CA HIS A 151 -9.40 4.64 15.91
C HIS A 151 -9.82 3.83 17.15
N ALA A 152 -10.51 4.47 18.10
CA ALA A 152 -10.96 3.81 19.33
C ALA A 152 -11.92 2.64 19.03
N GLN A 153 -12.85 2.82 18.09
CA GLN A 153 -13.80 1.77 17.69
C GLN A 153 -13.11 0.56 17.03
N ILE A 154 -12.01 0.79 16.30
CA ILE A 154 -11.17 -0.29 15.77
C ILE A 154 -10.45 -0.99 16.92
N GLU A 155 -9.86 -0.22 17.83
CA GLU A 155 -9.06 -0.74 18.95
C GLU A 155 -9.84 -1.70 19.85
N GLU A 156 -11.11 -1.41 20.13
CA GLU A 156 -12.04 -2.27 20.87
C GLU A 156 -12.22 -3.68 20.26
N LYS A 157 -11.92 -3.86 18.96
CA LYS A 157 -12.12 -5.12 18.23
C LYS A 157 -10.87 -5.99 18.15
N LEU A 158 -9.68 -5.39 18.37
CA LEU A 158 -8.40 -6.03 18.07
C LEU A 158 -8.15 -7.30 18.89
N ASP A 159 -8.53 -7.30 20.18
CA ASP A 159 -8.29 -8.46 21.05
C ASP A 159 -9.03 -9.70 20.60
N ARG A 160 -10.26 -9.55 20.10
CA ARG A 160 -11.03 -10.67 19.56
C ARG A 160 -10.30 -11.28 18.36
N TRP A 161 -9.86 -10.47 17.41
CA TRP A 161 -9.14 -10.96 16.24
C TRP A 161 -7.78 -11.57 16.59
N ALA A 162 -7.08 -11.01 17.59
CA ALA A 162 -5.84 -11.56 18.09
C ALA A 162 -6.03 -12.93 18.76
N ILE A 163 -7.13 -13.12 19.50
CA ILE A 163 -7.51 -14.42 20.07
C ILE A 163 -7.81 -15.41 18.94
N ASP A 164 -8.64 -15.02 17.96
CA ASP A 164 -8.99 -15.87 16.81
C ASP A 164 -7.73 -16.32 16.04
N LEU A 165 -6.78 -15.40 15.81
CA LEU A 165 -5.50 -15.73 15.17
C LEU A 165 -4.62 -16.62 16.06
N ALA A 166 -4.50 -16.31 17.35
CA ALA A 166 -3.70 -17.10 18.29
C ALA A 166 -4.21 -18.55 18.41
N GLN A 167 -5.53 -18.76 18.38
CA GLN A 167 -6.16 -20.08 18.45
C GLN A 167 -6.24 -20.81 17.10
N SER A 168 -5.94 -20.12 16.00
CA SER A 168 -5.91 -20.75 14.66
C SER A 168 -4.76 -21.75 14.52
N SER A 169 -4.83 -22.60 13.50
CA SER A 169 -3.76 -23.55 13.13
C SER A 169 -2.63 -22.92 12.30
N PHE A 170 -2.69 -21.62 12.00
CA PHE A 170 -1.65 -20.97 11.21
C PHE A 170 -0.33 -20.92 11.97
N SER A 171 0.78 -21.21 11.30
CA SER A 171 2.11 -20.95 11.85
C SER A 171 2.39 -19.45 11.88
N LEU A 172 2.88 -18.95 13.02
CA LEU A 172 3.40 -17.60 13.16
C LEU A 172 4.88 -17.71 13.50
N PRO A 173 5.79 -17.05 12.76
CA PRO A 173 7.20 -17.06 13.12
C PRO A 173 7.43 -16.29 14.42
N ASP A 174 8.56 -16.57 15.08
CA ASP A 174 9.02 -15.74 16.18
C ASP A 174 9.42 -14.36 15.66
N LEU A 175 8.79 -13.32 16.20
CA LEU A 175 9.06 -11.95 15.81
C LEU A 175 10.16 -11.37 16.74
N PRO A 176 11.29 -10.87 16.20
CA PRO A 176 12.33 -10.24 17.01
C PRO A 176 11.89 -8.88 17.60
N LEU A 177 11.01 -8.17 16.92
CA LEU A 177 10.45 -6.86 17.30
C LEU A 177 8.98 -6.77 16.87
N PRO A 178 8.15 -5.92 17.49
CA PRO A 178 6.76 -5.73 17.10
C PRO A 178 6.66 -5.11 15.70
N LEU A 179 5.61 -5.45 14.95
CA LEU A 179 5.31 -4.82 13.66
C LEU A 179 4.78 -3.40 13.89
N ARG A 180 5.26 -2.41 13.14
CA ARG A 180 4.78 -1.02 13.26
C ARG A 180 4.54 -0.38 11.90
N PRO A 181 3.31 0.09 11.59
CA PRO A 181 3.04 0.78 10.34
C PRO A 181 3.63 2.20 10.37
N VAL A 182 4.16 2.65 9.23
CA VAL A 182 4.69 3.99 9.00
C VAL A 182 4.22 4.46 7.63
N TRP A 183 3.83 5.72 7.46
CA TRP A 183 3.27 6.18 6.19
C TRP A 183 4.18 7.16 5.46
N ILE A 184 4.31 6.96 4.15
CA ILE A 184 5.00 7.86 3.24
C ILE A 184 4.03 8.23 2.10
N THR A 185 3.97 9.52 1.78
CA THR A 185 3.10 10.06 0.72
C THR A 185 3.88 11.11 -0.08
N PRO A 186 3.43 11.52 -1.28
CA PRO A 186 4.05 12.62 -2.02
C PRO A 186 4.06 13.96 -1.28
N ALA A 187 3.27 14.11 -0.21
CA ALA A 187 3.29 15.29 0.65
C ALA A 187 4.33 15.21 1.79
N SER A 188 5.02 14.08 1.95
CA SER A 188 6.07 13.90 2.94
C SER A 188 7.30 14.73 2.54
N SER A 189 7.68 15.71 3.38
CA SER A 189 8.84 16.58 3.13
C SER A 189 10.19 15.91 3.38
N THR A 190 10.21 14.86 4.20
CA THR A 190 11.39 14.04 4.51
C THR A 190 10.96 12.60 4.66
N PHE A 191 11.87 11.67 4.34
CA PHE A 191 11.66 10.25 4.57
C PHE A 191 12.30 9.83 5.89
N PRO A 192 11.68 8.91 6.64
CA PRO A 192 12.19 8.47 7.93
C PRO A 192 13.53 7.75 7.77
N SER A 193 14.38 7.84 8.79
CA SER A 193 15.62 7.05 8.86
C SER A 193 15.27 5.61 9.22
N LEU A 194 15.68 4.65 8.38
CA LEU A 194 15.40 3.24 8.61
C LEU A 194 16.01 2.75 9.93
N ASN A 195 17.25 3.16 10.23
CA ASN A 195 17.91 2.80 11.49
C ASN A 195 17.12 3.27 12.71
N ALA A 196 16.47 4.44 12.63
CA ALA A 196 15.64 4.95 13.72
C ALA A 196 14.33 4.15 13.88
N LEU A 197 13.75 3.67 12.77
CA LEU A 197 12.54 2.86 12.78
C LEU A 197 12.78 1.43 13.29
N GLN A 198 13.98 0.89 13.07
CA GLN A 198 14.34 -0.48 13.42
C GLN A 198 14.90 -0.64 14.85
N VAL A 199 14.97 0.45 15.63
CA VAL A 199 15.43 0.40 17.02
C VAL A 199 14.52 -0.49 17.88
N ASP A 200 13.21 -0.37 17.69
CA ASP A 200 12.19 -0.99 18.54
C ASP A 200 11.04 -1.64 17.76
N ALA A 201 11.11 -1.68 16.42
CA ALA A 201 10.06 -2.24 15.59
C ALA A 201 10.57 -2.88 14.28
N LEU A 202 9.72 -3.73 13.70
CA LEU A 202 9.78 -4.14 12.29
C LEU A 202 8.85 -3.20 11.49
N PRO A 203 9.38 -2.15 10.82
CA PRO A 203 8.55 -1.18 10.13
C PRO A 203 7.84 -1.76 8.91
N ILE A 204 6.55 -1.47 8.79
CA ILE A 204 5.73 -1.68 7.60
C ILE A 204 5.47 -0.32 6.95
N ILE A 205 6.32 0.05 6.00
CA ILE A 205 6.28 1.33 5.31
C ILE A 205 5.15 1.31 4.28
N CYS A 206 4.04 1.94 4.62
CA CYS A 206 2.86 2.13 3.80
C CYS A 206 3.04 3.34 2.86
N VAL A 207 3.31 3.08 1.60
CA VAL A 207 3.49 4.12 0.57
C VAL A 207 2.18 4.32 -0.18
N SER A 208 1.56 5.49 -0.01
CA SER A 208 0.44 5.92 -0.84
C SER A 208 1.00 6.66 -2.06
N ALA A 209 1.06 5.98 -3.22
CA ALA A 209 1.82 6.46 -4.38
C ALA A 209 1.30 7.78 -4.95
N SER A 210 -0.01 7.94 -5.08
CA SER A 210 -0.59 9.13 -5.72
C SER A 210 -0.73 10.32 -4.79
N ARG A 211 -0.40 11.50 -5.31
CA ARG A 211 -0.65 12.80 -4.66
C ARG A 211 -2.14 13.09 -4.57
N GLN A 212 -2.59 13.64 -3.45
CA GLN A 212 -3.95 14.18 -3.30
C GLN A 212 -4.11 15.48 -4.10
N VAL A 213 -5.14 15.54 -4.93
CA VAL A 213 -5.52 16.76 -5.68
C VAL A 213 -6.83 17.30 -5.11
N GLU A 214 -6.81 18.53 -4.61
CA GLU A 214 -8.01 19.16 -3.99
C GLU A 214 -9.09 19.52 -5.01
N ASN A 215 -8.70 19.92 -6.23
CA ASN A 215 -9.62 20.43 -7.27
C ASN A 215 -9.77 19.50 -8.50
N GLY A 216 -9.50 18.20 -8.32
CA GLY A 216 -9.79 17.15 -9.30
C GLY A 216 -8.76 16.94 -10.40
N VAL A 217 -8.29 17.99 -11.10
CA VAL A 217 -7.33 17.86 -12.20
C VAL A 217 -6.23 18.92 -12.09
N GLU A 218 -4.97 18.47 -12.06
CA GLU A 218 -3.79 19.34 -12.06
C GLU A 218 -3.08 19.18 -13.42
N ARG A 219 -3.03 20.23 -14.25
CA ARG A 219 -2.29 20.18 -15.52
C ARG A 219 -0.79 20.19 -15.23
N ARG A 220 -0.07 19.20 -15.75
CA ARG A 220 1.38 19.09 -15.63
C ARG A 220 2.07 19.80 -16.80
N GLY A 221 3.30 20.27 -16.58
CA GLY A 221 4.12 20.91 -17.61
C GLY A 221 4.35 20.01 -18.83
N ASP A 222 4.27 18.69 -18.64
CA ASP A 222 4.47 17.67 -19.66
C ASP A 222 3.22 17.39 -20.53
N GLY A 223 2.21 18.26 -20.49
CA GLY A 223 1.07 18.24 -21.41
C GLY A 223 -0.04 17.23 -21.08
N PHE A 224 0.00 16.58 -19.92
CA PHE A 224 -1.10 15.72 -19.43
C PHE A 224 -1.82 16.34 -18.22
N ALA A 225 -3.08 15.94 -18.05
CA ALA A 225 -3.86 16.24 -16.86
C ALA A 225 -3.63 15.13 -15.84
N TYR A 226 -3.09 15.47 -14.67
CA TYR A 226 -2.82 14.49 -13.62
C TYR A 226 -4.12 13.99 -12.99
N VAL A 227 -4.24 12.66 -12.91
CA VAL A 227 -5.39 11.94 -12.36
C VAL A 227 -4.90 11.09 -11.18
N GLN A 228 -5.26 11.51 -9.97
CA GLN A 228 -4.92 10.80 -8.73
C GLN A 228 -5.46 9.35 -8.76
N GLY A 229 -4.62 8.39 -8.36
CA GLY A 229 -5.06 7.00 -8.20
C GLY A 229 -5.40 6.34 -9.54
N SER A 230 -4.70 6.73 -10.61
CA SER A 230 -4.98 6.26 -11.97
C SER A 230 -4.96 4.74 -12.13
N GLY A 231 -4.15 4.00 -11.36
CA GLY A 231 -4.09 2.54 -11.36
C GLY A 231 -5.29 1.84 -10.70
N ASP A 232 -6.13 2.59 -9.98
CA ASP A 232 -7.33 2.05 -9.32
C ASP A 232 -8.49 1.90 -10.33
N ASP A 233 -9.30 0.86 -10.16
CA ASP A 233 -10.39 0.43 -11.07
C ASP A 233 -10.03 0.57 -12.56
N HIS A 234 -8.87 0.04 -12.94
CA HIS A 234 -8.38 0.00 -14.32
C HIS A 234 -9.33 -0.71 -15.29
N GLU A 235 -10.26 -1.51 -14.79
CA GLU A 235 -11.32 -2.13 -15.57
C GLU A 235 -12.24 -1.08 -16.26
N LEU A 236 -12.27 0.16 -15.75
CA LEU A 236 -13.10 1.25 -16.30
C LEU A 236 -12.44 2.03 -17.44
N TRP A 237 -11.12 1.91 -17.63
CA TRP A 237 -10.38 2.74 -18.58
C TRP A 237 -9.27 2.01 -19.35
N GLY A 238 -8.76 0.90 -18.80
CA GLY A 238 -7.54 0.23 -19.26
C GLY A 238 -7.70 -0.56 -20.55
N LYS A 239 -8.93 -0.84 -21.02
CA LYS A 239 -9.18 -1.57 -22.29
C LYS A 239 -8.41 -2.90 -22.41
N GLY A 240 -8.29 -3.65 -21.31
CA GLY A 240 -7.52 -4.90 -21.27
C GLY A 240 -6.05 -4.73 -20.87
N LEU A 241 -5.54 -3.50 -20.79
CA LEU A 241 -4.20 -3.22 -20.28
C LEU A 241 -4.09 -3.59 -18.81
N THR A 242 -3.03 -4.33 -18.48
CA THR A 242 -2.70 -4.74 -17.12
C THR A 242 -1.37 -4.12 -16.68
N PRO A 243 -1.06 -4.08 -15.36
CA PRO A 243 0.25 -3.63 -14.90
C PRO A 243 1.41 -4.37 -15.57
N ALA A 244 1.27 -5.68 -15.80
CA ALA A 244 2.31 -6.48 -16.43
C ALA A 244 2.59 -6.04 -17.87
N ILE A 245 1.55 -5.79 -18.67
CA ILE A 245 1.68 -5.30 -20.05
C ILE A 245 2.26 -3.88 -20.03
N PHE A 246 1.75 -3.01 -19.15
CA PHE A 246 2.26 -1.64 -19.00
C PHE A 246 3.76 -1.62 -18.71
N TRP A 247 4.23 -2.39 -17.71
CA TRP A 247 5.65 -2.42 -17.37
C TRP A 247 6.53 -3.06 -18.44
N LYS A 248 6.03 -4.10 -19.11
CA LYS A 248 6.74 -4.74 -20.22
C LYS A 248 6.95 -3.79 -21.41
N HIS A 249 5.97 -2.94 -21.69
CA HIS A 249 5.98 -1.98 -22.80
C HIS A 249 6.11 -0.52 -22.35
N HIS A 250 6.63 -0.30 -21.14
CA HIS A 250 6.59 0.99 -20.44
C HIS A 250 7.16 2.15 -21.28
N ARG A 251 8.34 1.95 -21.87
CA ARG A 251 9.00 2.97 -22.70
C ARG A 251 8.21 3.32 -23.95
N GLU A 252 7.60 2.32 -24.60
CA GLU A 252 6.80 2.52 -25.81
C GLU A 252 5.51 3.29 -25.49
N ILE A 253 4.84 2.90 -24.39
CA ILE A 253 3.59 3.50 -23.91
C ILE A 253 3.79 4.96 -23.51
N VAL A 254 4.83 5.26 -22.71
CA VAL A 254 5.09 6.63 -22.20
C VAL A 254 5.62 7.56 -23.29
N ALA A 255 6.25 7.03 -24.35
CA ALA A 255 6.73 7.82 -25.48
C ALA A 255 5.64 8.10 -26.53
N ALA A 256 4.55 7.32 -26.56
CA ALA A 256 3.48 7.48 -27.53
C ALA A 256 2.73 8.80 -27.34
N THR A 257 2.36 9.44 -28.45
CA THR A 257 1.48 10.61 -28.39
C THR A 257 0.05 10.21 -28.01
N ARG A 258 -0.76 11.19 -27.61
CA ARG A 258 -2.17 10.97 -27.23
C ARG A 258 -2.98 10.23 -28.30
N ASP A 259 -2.76 10.54 -29.58
CA ASP A 259 -3.48 9.94 -30.71
C ASP A 259 -2.98 8.52 -31.04
N GLU A 260 -1.71 8.22 -30.78
CA GLU A 260 -1.10 6.91 -31.03
C GLU A 260 -1.38 5.90 -29.91
N LEU A 261 -1.65 6.39 -28.70
CA LEU A 261 -1.70 5.57 -27.49
C LEU A 261 -2.85 4.55 -27.49
N ALA A 262 -4.05 4.95 -27.93
CA ALA A 262 -5.18 4.03 -27.97
C ALA A 262 -4.96 2.88 -28.98
N PRO A 263 -4.59 3.14 -30.26
CA PRO A 263 -4.20 2.08 -31.19
C PRO A 263 -3.05 1.20 -30.69
N LEU A 264 -2.07 1.79 -29.99
CA LEU A 264 -0.96 1.04 -29.40
C LEU A 264 -1.46 0.07 -28.32
N VAL A 265 -2.26 0.55 -27.37
CA VAL A 265 -2.80 -0.29 -26.29
C VAL A 265 -3.67 -1.41 -26.85
N ASP A 266 -4.50 -1.14 -27.85
CA ASP A 266 -5.33 -2.15 -28.51
C ASP A 266 -4.46 -3.26 -29.14
N ARG A 267 -3.31 -2.92 -29.75
CA ARG A 267 -2.36 -3.92 -30.28
C ARG A 267 -1.64 -4.71 -29.19
N LEU A 268 -1.28 -4.07 -28.07
CA LEU A 268 -0.56 -4.72 -26.97
C LEU A 268 -1.44 -5.67 -26.15
N CYS A 269 -2.76 -5.48 -26.19
CA CYS A 269 -3.75 -6.26 -25.45
C CYS A 269 -4.48 -7.31 -26.30
N ALA A 270 -4.24 -7.33 -27.61
CA ALA A 270 -4.75 -8.35 -28.53
C ALA A 270 -3.99 -9.68 -28.39
#